data_AF-A0A1X7SVR9-F1
#
_entry.id   AF-A0A1X7SVR9-F1
#
_cell.length_a   1.000
_cell.length_b   1.000
_cell.length_c   1.000
_cell.angle_alpha   90.00
_cell.angle_beta   90.00
_cell.angle_gamma   90.00
#
_symmetry.space_group_name_H-M   'P 1'
#
loop_
_entity.id
_entity.type
_entity.pdbx_description
1 polymer ?
#
loop_
_entity_poly.entity_id
_entity_poly.type
_entity_poly.pdbx_seq_one_letter_code
_entity_poly.pdbx_strand_id
1 'polypeptide(L)'
;MSSSLVIFFSFLALTAVAKDVELPRFTIDLDQPPEERWTEIATQYTKELKETVEFFAKTYDELYAMLSILGGDVDKYIPDPYAGEIKGIASTTGVTAGEILFINIIYGLTAFGDKSSSSKSLLGCTSIVSQTESGNILHGRNLDYGISLLRNIAIIVDFQVSEVTTFTATTFAGYVGVLTGQK
;
A
#
# COMPACT_ATOMS: atom_id res chain seq x y z
N MET A 1 15.18 -61.93 -13.74
CA MET A 1 15.51 -60.68 -14.47
C MET A 1 14.43 -59.66 -14.11
N SER A 2 14.71 -58.77 -13.16
CA SER A 2 13.77 -57.75 -12.70
C SER A 2 14.15 -56.42 -13.37
N SER A 3 13.31 -55.96 -14.29
CA SER A 3 13.50 -54.69 -14.98
C SER A 3 12.98 -53.55 -14.10
N SER A 4 13.88 -52.70 -13.61
CA SER A 4 13.51 -51.49 -12.86
C SER A 4 13.18 -50.36 -13.85
N LEU A 5 11.95 -49.86 -13.77
CA LEU A 5 11.48 -48.70 -14.53
C LEU A 5 11.97 -47.42 -13.84
N VAL A 6 12.89 -46.70 -14.46
CA VAL A 6 13.34 -45.38 -13.98
C VAL A 6 12.43 -44.32 -14.61
N ILE A 7 11.62 -43.65 -13.78
CA ILE A 7 10.78 -42.53 -14.19
C ILE A 7 11.57 -41.25 -13.96
N PHE A 8 11.93 -40.57 -15.05
CA PHE A 8 12.52 -39.23 -15.03
C PHE A 8 11.39 -38.20 -14.83
N PHE A 9 11.31 -37.59 -13.65
CA PHE A 9 10.52 -36.39 -13.45
C PHE A 9 11.27 -35.19 -14.04
N SER A 10 10.87 -34.77 -15.24
CA SER A 10 11.24 -33.47 -15.79
C SER A 10 10.52 -32.38 -14.98
N PHE A 11 11.24 -31.73 -14.07
CA PHE A 11 10.80 -30.46 -13.51
C PHE A 11 10.98 -29.38 -14.58
N LEU A 12 9.92 -29.12 -15.35
CA LEU A 12 9.83 -27.92 -16.16
C LEU A 12 9.63 -26.74 -15.19
N ALA A 13 10.73 -26.09 -14.80
CA ALA A 13 10.66 -24.84 -14.07
C ALA A 13 10.08 -23.77 -15.01
N LEU A 14 8.76 -23.56 -14.96
CA LEU A 14 8.16 -22.33 -15.47
C LEU A 14 8.65 -21.20 -14.56
N THR A 15 9.78 -20.59 -14.90
CA THR A 15 10.11 -19.27 -14.38
C THR A 15 9.22 -18.28 -15.12
N ALA A 16 8.02 -18.05 -14.58
CA ALA A 16 7.30 -16.82 -14.87
C ALA A 16 8.14 -15.70 -14.26
N VAL A 17 9.06 -15.14 -15.05
CA VAL A 17 9.75 -13.91 -14.67
C VAL A 17 8.70 -12.82 -14.79
N ALA A 18 8.08 -12.47 -13.66
CA ALA A 18 7.33 -11.24 -13.58
C ALA A 18 8.28 -10.13 -14.01
N LYS A 19 7.88 -9.32 -15.01
CA LYS A 19 8.69 -8.17 -15.42
C LYS A 19 8.69 -7.20 -14.23
N ASP A 20 9.86 -6.99 -13.63
CA ASP A 20 10.02 -5.94 -12.64
C ASP A 20 9.72 -4.60 -13.30
N VAL A 21 8.71 -3.91 -12.76
CA VAL A 21 8.36 -2.55 -13.17
C VAL A 21 8.92 -1.63 -12.11
N GLU A 22 9.80 -0.73 -12.53
CA GLU A 22 10.31 0.31 -11.66
C GLU A 22 9.14 1.21 -11.23
N LEU A 23 8.99 1.39 -9.91
CA LEU A 23 7.93 2.23 -9.38
C LEU A 23 8.31 3.70 -9.51
N PRO A 24 7.36 4.59 -9.89
CA PRO A 24 7.58 6.03 -9.84
C PRO A 24 8.03 6.48 -8.45
N ARG A 25 9.00 7.40 -8.43
CA ARG A 25 9.62 7.91 -7.21
C ARG A 25 9.31 9.39 -7.01
N PHE A 26 8.86 9.75 -5.81
CA PHE A 26 8.47 11.09 -5.43
C PHE A 26 9.23 11.55 -4.19
N THR A 27 9.22 12.85 -3.96
CA THR A 27 9.71 13.47 -2.72
C THR A 27 8.53 14.06 -1.96
N ILE A 28 8.48 13.81 -0.65
CA ILE A 28 7.58 14.51 0.28
C ILE A 28 8.43 15.36 1.21
N ASP A 29 8.20 16.66 1.19
CA ASP A 29 8.82 17.61 2.10
C ASP A 29 8.02 17.68 3.40
N LEU A 30 8.60 17.16 4.50
CA LEU A 30 7.97 17.16 5.81
C LEU A 30 7.96 18.53 6.48
N ASP A 31 8.71 19.52 5.96
CA ASP A 31 8.64 20.90 6.42
C ASP A 31 7.37 21.62 5.93
N GLN A 32 6.68 21.06 4.92
CA GLN A 32 5.37 21.57 4.46
C GLN A 32 4.25 21.26 5.46
N PRO A 33 3.20 22.11 5.50
CA PRO A 33 1.96 21.79 6.20
C PRO A 33 1.43 20.41 5.77
N PRO A 34 0.94 19.57 6.71
CA PRO A 34 0.46 18.22 6.40
C PRO A 34 -0.52 18.16 5.23
N GLU A 35 -1.42 19.14 5.10
CA GLU A 35 -2.42 19.24 4.03
C GLU A 35 -1.82 19.42 2.63
N GLU A 36 -0.57 19.88 2.51
CA GLU A 36 0.08 20.19 1.24
C GLU A 36 1.07 19.12 0.79
N ARG A 37 1.56 18.28 1.73
CA ARG A 37 2.62 17.29 1.51
C ARG A 37 2.38 16.32 0.35
N TRP A 38 1.12 15.98 0.12
CA TRP A 38 0.71 14.98 -0.87
C TRP A 38 0.12 15.59 -2.14
N THR A 39 0.07 16.93 -2.28
CA THR A 39 -0.68 17.58 -3.37
C THR A 39 -0.19 17.17 -4.75
N GLU A 40 1.12 17.08 -4.99
CA GLU A 40 1.67 16.65 -6.29
C GLU A 40 1.21 15.22 -6.64
N ILE A 41 1.45 14.29 -5.73
CA ILE A 41 1.11 12.87 -5.89
C ILE A 41 -0.40 12.71 -6.05
N ALA A 42 -1.19 13.35 -5.19
CA ALA A 42 -2.65 13.29 -5.23
C ALA A 42 -3.21 13.85 -6.55
N THR A 43 -2.64 14.95 -7.06
CA THR A 43 -3.03 15.50 -8.37
C THR A 43 -2.73 14.50 -9.48
N GLN A 44 -1.53 13.93 -9.51
CA GLN A 44 -1.12 12.99 -10.55
C GLN A 44 -1.95 11.70 -10.55
N TYR A 45 -2.30 11.17 -9.37
CA TYR A 45 -3.03 9.91 -9.21
C TYR A 45 -4.53 10.10 -8.93
N THR A 46 -5.10 11.29 -9.19
CA THR A 46 -6.51 11.60 -8.86
C THR A 46 -7.47 10.58 -9.46
N LYS A 47 -7.24 10.17 -10.71
CA LYS A 47 -8.11 9.22 -11.42
C LYS A 47 -8.04 7.83 -10.77
N GLU A 48 -6.84 7.31 -10.59
CA GLU A 48 -6.59 5.98 -10.03
C GLU A 48 -7.06 5.89 -8.57
N LEU A 49 -6.95 6.98 -7.81
CA LEU A 49 -7.49 7.08 -6.45
C LEU A 49 -9.02 6.98 -6.43
N LYS A 50 -9.71 7.68 -7.33
CA LYS A 50 -11.17 7.58 -7.46
C LYS A 50 -11.59 6.15 -7.83
N GLU A 51 -10.95 5.54 -8.82
CA GLU A 51 -11.22 4.16 -9.20
C GLU A 51 -10.97 3.18 -8.05
N THR A 52 -9.93 3.42 -7.25
CA THR A 52 -9.61 2.61 -6.07
C THR A 52 -10.67 2.76 -4.98
N VAL A 53 -11.10 3.99 -4.68
CA VAL A 53 -12.17 4.28 -3.72
C VAL A 53 -13.49 3.62 -4.17
N GLU A 54 -13.89 3.78 -5.42
CA GLU A 54 -15.09 3.15 -5.98
C GLU A 54 -15.04 1.62 -5.88
N PHE A 55 -13.88 1.03 -6.18
CA PHE A 55 -13.68 -0.41 -6.03
C PHE A 55 -13.89 -0.87 -4.58
N PHE A 56 -13.26 -0.20 -3.62
CA PHE A 56 -13.39 -0.56 -2.21
C PHE A 56 -14.80 -0.31 -1.68
N ALA A 57 -15.45 0.79 -2.07
CA ALA A 57 -16.82 1.10 -1.70
C ALA A 57 -17.79 0.01 -2.16
N LYS A 58 -17.61 -0.51 -3.38
CA LYS A 58 -18.42 -1.62 -3.90
C LYS A 58 -18.10 -2.97 -3.23
N THR A 59 -16.84 -3.19 -2.87
CA THR A 59 -16.37 -4.47 -2.32
C THR A 59 -16.74 -4.63 -0.84
N TYR A 60 -16.85 -3.51 -0.12
CA TYR A 60 -17.06 -3.46 1.32
C TYR A 60 -18.15 -2.44 1.67
N ASP A 61 -19.34 -2.61 1.11
CA ASP A 61 -20.46 -1.67 1.20
C ASP A 61 -20.88 -1.34 2.64
N GLU A 62 -20.99 -2.33 3.51
CA GLU A 62 -21.33 -2.14 4.93
C GLU A 62 -20.29 -1.29 5.66
N LEU A 63 -19.01 -1.53 5.38
CA LEU A 63 -17.89 -0.83 5.99
C LEU A 63 -17.75 0.60 5.45
N TYR A 64 -17.99 0.77 4.15
CA TYR A 64 -18.06 2.07 3.50
C TYR A 64 -19.19 2.93 4.09
N ALA A 65 -20.37 2.36 4.32
CA ALA A 65 -21.48 3.06 4.95
C ALA A 65 -21.11 3.60 6.34
N MET A 66 -20.40 2.80 7.14
CA MET A 66 -19.92 3.22 8.46
C MET A 66 -18.88 4.35 8.39
N LEU A 67 -17.97 4.32 7.41
CA LEU A 67 -16.87 5.29 7.31
C LEU A 67 -17.25 6.59 6.63
N SER A 68 -18.30 6.59 5.81
CA SER A 68 -18.91 7.82 5.30
C SER A 68 -19.39 8.74 6.44
N ILE A 69 -19.77 8.17 7.59
CA ILE A 69 -20.15 8.90 8.81
C ILE A 69 -18.91 9.47 9.53
N LEU A 70 -17.78 8.76 9.50
CA LEU A 70 -16.54 9.17 10.17
C LEU A 70 -15.75 10.23 9.40
N GLY A 71 -16.00 10.37 8.09
CA GLY A 71 -15.29 11.30 7.22
C GLY A 71 -15.42 12.78 7.57
N GLY A 72 -16.50 13.17 8.25
CA GLY A 72 -16.70 14.56 8.70
C GLY A 72 -15.83 14.96 9.90
N ASP A 73 -15.36 13.98 10.67
CA ASP A 73 -14.69 14.17 11.96
C ASP A 73 -13.30 13.50 11.99
N VAL A 74 -12.58 13.41 10.86
CA VAL A 74 -11.26 12.73 10.80
C VAL A 74 -10.31 13.22 11.90
N ASP A 75 -10.31 14.52 12.19
CA ASP A 75 -9.51 15.17 13.24
C ASP A 75 -9.77 14.64 14.67
N LYS A 76 -10.95 14.06 14.91
CA LYS A 76 -11.32 13.48 16.21
C LYS A 76 -10.70 12.11 16.44
N TYR A 77 -10.45 11.37 15.36
CA TYR A 77 -10.06 9.96 15.42
C TYR A 77 -8.62 9.72 15.00
N ILE A 78 -8.05 10.61 14.18
CA ILE A 78 -6.73 10.50 13.61
C ILE A 78 -5.89 11.68 14.10
N PRO A 79 -4.70 11.43 14.69
CA PRO A 79 -3.82 12.52 15.11
C PRO A 79 -3.12 13.17 13.93
N ASP A 80 -2.68 14.41 14.12
CA ASP A 80 -1.71 15.03 13.23
C ASP A 80 -0.36 14.27 13.26
N PRO A 81 0.37 14.23 12.13
CA PRO A 81 0.09 14.93 10.88
C PRO A 81 -0.91 14.22 9.94
N TYR A 82 -1.32 12.99 10.26
CA TYR A 82 -2.06 12.14 9.34
C TYR A 82 -3.45 12.68 8.99
N ALA A 83 -4.13 13.33 9.93
CA ALA A 83 -5.43 13.93 9.65
C ALA A 83 -5.33 15.06 8.61
N GLY A 84 -4.35 15.95 8.75
CA GLY A 84 -4.05 16.98 7.75
C GLY A 84 -3.71 16.38 6.38
N GLU A 85 -2.84 15.37 6.33
CA GLU A 85 -2.48 14.70 5.07
C GLU A 85 -3.70 14.04 4.38
N ILE A 86 -4.55 13.35 5.14
CA ILE A 86 -5.80 12.75 4.65
C ILE A 86 -6.74 13.82 4.06
N LYS A 87 -6.91 14.95 4.76
CA LYS A 87 -7.73 16.07 4.28
C LYS A 87 -7.14 16.73 3.03
N GLY A 88 -5.82 16.88 2.97
CA GLY A 88 -5.12 17.41 1.81
C GLY A 88 -5.33 16.59 0.54
N ILE A 89 -5.20 15.26 0.66
CA ILE A 89 -5.45 14.31 -0.44
C ILE A 89 -6.92 14.38 -0.87
N ALA A 90 -7.85 14.39 0.09
CA ALA A 90 -9.29 14.48 -0.18
C ALA A 90 -9.63 15.77 -0.94
N SER A 91 -9.15 16.92 -0.46
CA SER A 91 -9.37 18.22 -1.10
C SER A 91 -8.78 18.28 -2.52
N THR A 92 -7.60 17.69 -2.74
CA THR A 92 -6.92 17.71 -4.05
C THR A 92 -7.66 16.86 -5.08
N THR A 93 -8.11 15.67 -4.68
CA THR A 93 -8.72 14.69 -5.60
C THR A 93 -10.22 14.89 -5.77
N GLY A 94 -10.89 15.53 -4.82
CA GLY A 94 -12.33 15.68 -4.76
C GLY A 94 -13.07 14.44 -4.26
N VAL A 95 -12.37 13.50 -3.61
CA VAL A 95 -13.00 12.46 -2.78
C VAL A 95 -13.12 12.96 -1.34
N THR A 96 -13.91 12.30 -0.51
CA THR A 96 -14.10 12.68 0.89
C THR A 96 -12.93 12.23 1.78
N ALA A 97 -12.71 12.93 2.89
CA ALA A 97 -11.69 12.53 3.87
C ALA A 97 -12.00 11.16 4.50
N GLY A 98 -13.28 10.78 4.60
CA GLY A 98 -13.70 9.44 5.04
C GLY A 98 -13.31 8.34 4.06
N GLU A 99 -13.39 8.60 2.76
CA GLU A 99 -12.94 7.67 1.71
C GLU A 99 -11.41 7.48 1.72
N ILE A 100 -10.66 8.56 1.90
CA ILE A 100 -9.20 8.46 2.06
C ILE A 100 -8.84 7.72 3.36
N LEU A 101 -9.51 8.04 4.46
CA LEU A 101 -9.32 7.31 5.72
C LEU A 101 -9.63 5.82 5.52
N PHE A 102 -10.69 5.50 4.79
CA PHE A 102 -11.08 4.12 4.51
C PHE A 102 -9.98 3.31 3.83
N ILE A 103 -9.38 3.84 2.76
CA ILE A 103 -8.25 3.15 2.08
C ILE A 103 -6.99 3.08 2.96
N ASN A 104 -6.85 3.97 3.96
CA ASN A 104 -5.73 3.93 4.92
C ASN A 104 -5.89 2.87 6.02
N ILE A 105 -7.12 2.46 6.35
CA ILE A 105 -7.39 1.47 7.40
C ILE A 105 -7.84 0.11 6.86
N ILE A 106 -8.20 0.01 5.57
CA ILE A 106 -8.74 -1.22 4.98
C ILE A 106 -7.83 -2.42 5.20
N TYR A 107 -6.50 -2.26 5.09
CA TYR A 107 -5.55 -3.34 5.35
C TYR A 107 -5.69 -3.88 6.77
N GLY A 108 -5.75 -2.99 7.77
CA GLY A 108 -5.93 -3.39 9.17
C GLY A 108 -7.26 -4.07 9.43
N LEU A 109 -8.35 -3.60 8.81
CA LEU A 109 -9.68 -4.18 8.99
C LEU A 109 -9.84 -5.55 8.32
N THR A 110 -9.21 -5.73 7.17
CA THR A 110 -9.37 -6.93 6.34
C THR A 110 -8.32 -8.00 6.63
N ALA A 111 -7.17 -7.65 7.21
CA ALA A 111 -6.15 -8.60 7.64
C ALA A 111 -6.63 -9.55 8.76
N PHE A 112 -7.62 -9.15 9.56
CA PHE A 112 -8.12 -9.92 10.72
C PHE A 112 -9.60 -10.34 10.60
N GLY A 113 -10.23 -10.12 9.44
CA GLY A 113 -11.67 -10.34 9.22
C GLY A 113 -12.12 -11.81 9.18
N ASP A 114 -13.43 -12.01 9.35
CA ASP A 114 -14.08 -13.32 9.48
C ASP A 114 -13.78 -14.27 8.31
N LYS A 115 -13.55 -15.53 8.67
CA LYS A 115 -13.16 -16.64 7.79
C LYS A 115 -14.23 -17.03 6.77
N SER A 116 -15.42 -16.44 6.85
CA SER A 116 -16.62 -16.74 6.06
C SER A 116 -16.77 -15.92 4.77
N SER A 117 -16.01 -14.83 4.58
CA SER A 117 -16.13 -14.02 3.35
C SER A 117 -15.21 -14.55 2.25
N SER A 118 -15.73 -14.72 1.05
CA SER A 118 -15.04 -15.30 -0.12
C SER A 118 -13.85 -14.46 -0.64
N SER A 119 -13.60 -13.27 -0.07
CA SER A 119 -12.46 -12.39 -0.40
C SER A 119 -11.16 -12.70 0.36
N LYS A 120 -11.13 -13.78 1.15
CA LYS A 120 -10.10 -14.09 2.16
C LYS A 120 -8.68 -14.35 1.67
N SER A 121 -8.43 -14.55 0.37
CA SER A 121 -7.19 -15.22 -0.05
C SER A 121 -6.05 -14.31 -0.52
N LEU A 122 -6.15 -12.99 -0.39
CA LEU A 122 -5.27 -12.15 -1.19
C LEU A 122 -4.59 -10.99 -0.47
N LEU A 123 -4.63 -10.92 0.86
CA LEU A 123 -3.88 -9.93 1.65
C LEU A 123 -2.83 -10.65 2.49
N GLY A 124 -1.55 -10.39 2.23
CA GLY A 124 -0.46 -11.08 2.92
C GLY A 124 0.85 -10.32 2.85
N CYS A 125 1.79 -10.74 3.68
CA CYS A 125 3.18 -10.34 3.52
C CYS A 125 4.11 -11.49 3.91
N THR A 126 5.27 -11.54 3.27
CA THR A 126 6.38 -12.43 3.66
C THR A 126 7.62 -11.57 3.76
N SER A 127 8.22 -11.47 4.94
CA SER A 127 9.41 -10.68 5.19
C SER A 127 10.58 -11.58 5.60
N ILE A 128 11.78 -11.25 5.09
CA ILE A 128 13.02 -11.95 5.37
C ILE A 128 14.05 -10.93 5.85
N VAL A 129 14.67 -11.20 6.99
CA VAL A 129 15.86 -10.51 7.47
C VAL A 129 16.98 -11.54 7.53
N SER A 130 18.13 -11.21 6.95
CA SER A 130 19.33 -12.05 6.99
C SER A 130 20.57 -11.22 7.26
N GLN A 131 21.64 -11.88 7.70
CA GLN A 131 22.95 -11.28 7.89
C GLN A 131 23.96 -12.01 7.01
N THR A 132 24.79 -11.25 6.29
CA THR A 132 25.89 -11.81 5.50
C THR A 132 27.04 -12.25 6.42
N GLU A 133 27.96 -13.08 5.92
CA GLU A 133 29.18 -13.45 6.67
C GLU A 133 30.03 -12.23 7.05
N SER A 134 30.01 -11.18 6.23
CA SER A 134 30.68 -9.89 6.49
C SER A 134 29.95 -9.01 7.50
N GLY A 135 28.82 -9.47 8.05
CA GLY A 135 28.04 -8.76 9.07
C GLY A 135 26.97 -7.80 8.54
N ASN A 136 26.78 -7.66 7.21
CA ASN A 136 25.78 -6.76 6.63
C ASN A 136 24.36 -7.30 6.84
N ILE A 137 23.41 -6.42 7.13
CA ILE A 137 21.99 -6.79 7.27
C ILE A 137 21.29 -6.61 5.91
N LEU A 138 20.58 -7.65 5.49
CA LEU A 138 19.68 -7.62 4.34
C LEU A 138 18.25 -7.76 4.82
N HIS A 139 17.35 -6.93 4.31
CA HIS A 139 15.93 -6.98 4.61
C HIS A 139 15.15 -6.85 3.30
N GLY A 140 14.30 -7.84 3.01
CA GLY A 140 13.43 -7.83 1.84
C GLY A 140 12.08 -8.44 2.19
N ARG A 141 11.04 -8.09 1.42
CA ARG A 141 9.69 -8.64 1.65
C ARG A 141 8.80 -8.66 0.40
N ASN A 142 7.78 -9.53 0.41
CA ASN A 142 6.60 -9.57 -0.48
C ASN A 142 5.33 -9.06 0.26
N LEU A 143 4.42 -8.39 -0.46
CA LEU A 143 3.24 -7.68 0.04
C LEU A 143 2.20 -7.90 -1.03
N ASP A 144 1.28 -8.75 -0.67
CA ASP A 144 0.41 -9.41 -1.59
C ASP A 144 -0.96 -8.80 -1.40
N TYR A 145 -1.45 -8.18 -2.46
CA TYR A 145 -2.82 -7.72 -2.58
C TYR A 145 -3.47 -8.37 -3.80
N GLY A 146 -4.67 -8.91 -3.61
CA GLY A 146 -5.52 -9.44 -4.68
C GLY A 146 -6.17 -8.41 -5.57
N ILE A 147 -5.76 -7.16 -5.43
CA ILE A 147 -6.40 -6.00 -6.00
C ILE A 147 -5.40 -5.41 -6.99
N SER A 148 -5.64 -5.64 -8.28
CA SER A 148 -4.73 -5.20 -9.34
C SER A 148 -4.59 -3.67 -9.40
N LEU A 149 -5.62 -2.92 -9.02
CA LEU A 149 -5.60 -1.45 -8.98
C LEU A 149 -4.49 -0.88 -8.09
N LEU A 150 -4.14 -1.58 -6.99
CA LEU A 150 -3.09 -1.13 -6.09
C LEU A 150 -1.71 -1.10 -6.75
N ARG A 151 -1.49 -1.90 -7.80
CA ARG A 151 -0.23 -1.84 -8.57
C ARG A 151 -0.09 -0.52 -9.32
N ASN A 152 -1.20 0.10 -9.74
CA ASN A 152 -1.18 1.33 -10.53
C ASN A 152 -0.85 2.57 -9.66
N ILE A 153 -1.09 2.47 -8.36
CA ILE A 153 -0.82 3.54 -7.39
C ILE A 153 0.39 3.22 -6.50
N ALA A 154 1.13 2.14 -6.76
CA ALA A 154 2.34 1.82 -6.02
C ALA A 154 3.48 2.79 -6.39
N ILE A 155 4.10 3.39 -5.37
CA ILE A 155 5.11 4.44 -5.52
C ILE A 155 6.23 4.26 -4.50
N ILE A 156 7.38 4.88 -4.78
CA ILE A 156 8.45 5.09 -3.81
C ILE A 156 8.43 6.55 -3.39
N VAL A 157 8.57 6.82 -2.09
CA VAL A 157 8.57 8.18 -1.54
C VAL A 157 9.82 8.38 -0.70
N ASP A 158 10.58 9.42 -1.02
CA ASP A 158 11.64 9.97 -0.17
C ASP A 158 11.06 11.06 0.71
N PHE A 159 11.04 10.84 2.02
CA PHE A 159 10.54 11.82 2.99
C PHE A 159 11.68 12.68 3.48
N GLN A 160 11.62 13.97 3.20
CA GLN A 160 12.70 14.92 3.45
C GLN A 160 12.37 15.87 4.60
N VAL A 161 13.40 16.24 5.36
CA VAL A 161 13.37 17.39 6.27
C VAL A 161 14.55 18.26 5.87
N SER A 162 14.29 19.54 5.61
CA SER A 162 15.29 20.51 5.15
C SER A 162 16.07 19.99 3.94
N GLU A 163 15.34 19.47 2.94
CA GLU A 163 15.86 18.89 1.69
C GLU A 163 16.72 17.62 1.85
N VAL A 164 16.80 17.05 3.06
CA VAL A 164 17.55 15.82 3.35
C VAL A 164 16.60 14.66 3.56
N THR A 165 16.75 13.60 2.76
CA THR A 165 15.98 12.36 2.93
C THR A 165 16.23 11.73 4.30
N THR A 166 15.17 11.70 5.12
CA THR A 166 15.19 11.14 6.48
C THR A 166 14.83 9.67 6.51
N PHE A 167 13.99 9.21 5.57
CA PHE A 167 13.68 7.82 5.28
C PHE A 167 13.04 7.70 3.89
N THR A 168 13.08 6.50 3.31
CA THR A 168 12.41 6.15 2.06
C THR A 168 11.35 5.09 2.34
N ALA A 169 10.18 5.18 1.71
CA ALA A 169 9.15 4.14 1.77
C ALA A 169 8.69 3.68 0.40
N THR A 170 8.28 2.42 0.31
CA THR A 170 7.39 1.95 -0.76
C THR A 170 5.97 1.95 -0.21
N THR A 171 5.09 2.70 -0.84
CA THR A 171 3.71 2.92 -0.39
C THR A 171 2.75 3.01 -1.58
N PHE A 172 1.49 3.32 -1.32
CA PHE A 172 0.49 3.60 -2.34
C PHE A 172 0.15 5.10 -2.33
N ALA A 173 -0.06 5.71 -3.49
CA ALA A 173 -0.64 7.05 -3.56
C ALA A 173 -1.97 7.04 -2.80
N GLY A 174 -2.19 8.05 -1.95
CA GLY A 174 -3.35 8.13 -1.05
C GLY A 174 -3.19 7.38 0.28
N TYR A 175 -2.12 6.62 0.49
CA TYR A 175 -1.82 5.93 1.75
C TYR A 175 -0.75 6.69 2.55
N VAL A 176 -1.15 7.35 3.63
CA VAL A 176 -0.29 8.21 4.46
C VAL A 176 0.55 7.44 5.48
N GLY A 177 0.29 6.14 5.64
CA GLY A 177 1.10 5.24 6.45
C GLY A 177 2.31 4.66 5.70
N VAL A 178 3.15 3.90 6.40
CA VAL A 178 4.31 3.21 5.82
C VAL A 178 4.26 1.72 6.20
N LEU A 179 4.06 0.86 5.20
CA LEU A 179 4.13 -0.60 5.37
C LEU A 179 5.53 -1.16 5.03
N THR A 180 6.34 -0.43 4.28
CA THR A 180 7.69 -0.85 3.86
C THR A 180 8.55 0.40 3.74
N GLY A 181 9.64 0.47 4.50
CA GLY A 181 10.57 1.60 4.44
C GLY A 181 11.94 1.30 5.02
N GLN A 182 12.88 2.23 4.77
CA GLN A 182 14.27 2.17 5.22
C GLN A 182 14.76 3.56 5.63
N LYS A 183 15.76 3.58 6.52
CA LYS A 183 16.47 4.76 6.98
C LYS A 183 17.95 4.44 7.09
#